data_AF-A0A7S0WCA6-F1
#
_entry.id   AF-A0A7S0WCA6-F1
#
_cell.length_a   1.000
_cell.length_b   1.000
_cell.length_c   1.000
_cell.angle_alpha   90.00
_cell.angle_beta   90.00
_cell.angle_gamma   90.00
#
_symmetry.space_group_name_H-M   'P 1'
#
loop_
_entity.id
_entity.type
_entity.pdbx_description
1 polymer ?
#
loop_
_entity_poly.entity_id
_entity_poly.type
_entity_poly.pdbx_seq_one_letter_code
_entity_poly.pdbx_strand_id
1 'polypeptide(L)'
;DKFTLNLITPGLSPAQTRAQAVELLRDLDALADGVARGIAQRASAHTARLHALQHRIENLDDKVKQLSASKSARTMLSSAKYPKVDEFENYELLYGDVPTTRLVEHLAAVKDLD
;
A
#
# COMPACT_ATOMS: atom_id res chain seq x y z
N ASP A 1 20.86 -20.81 -1.29
CA ASP A 1 22.23 -21.33 -1.45
C ASP A 1 22.60 -22.24 -0.31
N LYS A 2 22.90 -23.50 -0.63
CA LYS A 2 23.37 -24.48 0.33
C LYS A 2 24.90 -24.41 0.32
N PHE A 3 25.47 -23.76 1.33
CA PHE A 3 26.92 -23.66 1.47
C PHE A 3 27.48 -24.99 1.97
N THR A 4 28.41 -25.57 1.23
CA THR A 4 29.12 -26.79 1.61
C THR A 4 30.49 -26.42 2.15
N LEU A 5 30.72 -26.63 3.44
CA LEU A 5 32.03 -26.43 4.07
C LEU A 5 32.79 -27.75 4.03
N ASN A 6 33.99 -27.73 3.43
CA ASN A 6 34.87 -28.88 3.42
C ASN A 6 35.73 -28.88 4.69
N LEU A 7 35.45 -29.81 5.61
CA LEU A 7 36.22 -29.96 6.84
C LEU A 7 37.65 -30.43 6.55
N ILE A 8 38.58 -30.05 7.43
CA ILE A 8 39.98 -30.46 7.33
C ILE A 8 40.06 -31.99 7.38
N THR A 9 40.74 -32.58 6.40
CA THR A 9 40.88 -34.03 6.28
C THR A 9 41.86 -34.56 7.34
N PRO A 10 41.50 -35.59 8.11
CA PRO A 10 42.40 -36.15 9.12
C PRO A 10 43.59 -36.86 8.46
N GLY A 11 44.76 -36.79 9.09
CA GLY A 11 45.98 -37.49 8.64
C GLY A 11 46.86 -36.72 7.64
N LEU A 12 46.60 -35.43 7.43
CA LEU A 12 47.43 -34.58 6.58
C LEU A 12 48.78 -34.20 7.22
N SER A 13 49.78 -33.97 6.37
CA SER A 13 51.05 -33.39 6.83
C SER A 13 50.84 -31.97 7.37
N PRO A 14 51.69 -31.47 8.30
CA PRO A 14 51.51 -30.14 8.91
C PRO A 14 51.47 -28.98 7.90
N ALA A 15 52.05 -29.14 6.71
CA ALA A 15 51.98 -28.14 5.64
C ALA A 15 50.63 -28.17 4.92
N GLN A 16 50.11 -29.37 4.61
CA GLN A 16 48.81 -29.55 3.97
C GLN A 16 47.65 -29.15 4.89
N THR A 17 47.75 -29.46 6.19
CA THR A 17 46.76 -29.01 7.19
C THR A 17 46.68 -27.49 7.24
N ARG A 18 47.82 -26.79 7.16
CA ARG A 18 47.86 -25.32 7.10
C ARG A 18 47.23 -24.78 5.82
N ALA A 19 47.52 -25.38 4.67
CA ALA A 19 46.90 -24.97 3.41
C ALA A 19 45.38 -25.13 3.44
N GLN A 20 44.89 -26.28 3.91
CA GLN A 20 43.45 -26.56 4.00
C GLN A 20 42.74 -25.68 5.05
N ALA A 21 43.42 -25.32 6.14
CA ALA A 21 42.89 -24.37 7.10
C ALA A 21 42.73 -22.97 6.50
N VAL A 22 43.68 -22.52 5.66
CA VAL A 22 43.57 -21.23 4.96
C VAL A 22 42.42 -21.25 3.94
N GLU A 23 42.25 -22.35 3.22
CA GLU A 23 41.11 -22.52 2.30
C GLU A 23 39.78 -22.49 3.04
N LEU A 24 39.67 -23.23 4.15
CA LEU A 24 38.46 -23.22 4.99
C LEU A 24 38.15 -21.82 5.53
N LEU A 25 39.15 -21.06 5.95
CA LEU A 25 38.96 -19.68 6.40
C LEU A 25 38.42 -18.79 5.29
N ARG A 26 38.89 -18.95 4.04
CA ARG A 26 38.36 -18.22 2.89
C ARG A 26 36.91 -18.59 2.58
N ASP A 27 36.57 -19.88 2.67
CA ASP A 27 35.20 -20.34 2.45
C ASP A 27 34.24 -19.80 3.53
N LEU A 28 34.69 -19.71 4.78
CA LEU A 28 33.93 -19.11 5.88
C LEU A 28 33.74 -17.60 5.70
N ASP A 29 34.76 -16.89 5.23
CA ASP A 29 34.68 -15.45 4.96
C ASP A 29 33.69 -15.17 3.82
N ALA A 30 33.77 -15.96 2.73
CA ALA A 30 32.83 -15.88 1.62
C ALA A 30 31.38 -16.18 2.03
N LEU A 31 31.18 -17.14 2.95
CA LEU A 31 29.89 -17.44 3.55
C LEU A 31 29.36 -16.25 4.36
N ALA A 32 30.20 -15.68 5.23
CA ALA A 32 29.84 -14.54 6.06
C ALA A 32 29.41 -13.34 5.19
N ASP A 33 30.18 -13.04 4.15
CA ASP A 33 29.86 -12.00 3.17
C ASP A 33 28.56 -12.29 2.41
N GLY A 34 28.33 -13.54 2.02
CA GLY A 34 27.09 -13.96 1.38
C GLY A 34 25.87 -13.70 2.28
N VAL A 35 25.96 -14.09 3.55
CA VAL A 35 24.90 -13.87 4.54
C VAL A 35 24.68 -12.38 4.79
N ALA A 36 25.76 -11.61 4.99
CA ALA A 36 25.71 -10.17 5.21
C ALA A 36 25.04 -9.44 4.02
N ARG A 37 25.44 -9.76 2.78
CA ARG A 37 24.80 -9.23 1.57
C ARG A 37 23.33 -9.59 1.48
N GLY A 38 22.96 -10.84 1.79
CA GLY A 38 21.57 -11.27 1.81
C GLY A 38 20.72 -10.51 2.84
N ILE A 39 21.27 -10.25 4.03
CA ILE A 39 20.61 -9.42 5.05
C ILE A 39 20.48 -7.98 4.56
N ALA A 40 21.54 -7.39 4.03
CA ALA A 40 21.55 -6.01 3.53
C ALA A 40 20.53 -5.82 2.39
N GLN A 41 20.42 -6.78 1.47
CA GLN A 41 19.45 -6.75 0.38
C GLN A 41 18.01 -6.82 0.90
N ARG A 42 17.74 -7.70 1.89
CA ARG A 42 16.42 -7.75 2.53
C ARG A 42 16.10 -6.43 3.24
N ALA A 43 17.04 -5.89 4.01
CA ALA A 43 16.88 -4.62 4.70
C ALA A 43 16.56 -3.49 3.71
N SER A 44 17.33 -3.37 2.63
CA SER A 44 17.10 -2.40 1.56
C SER A 44 15.71 -2.55 0.93
N ALA A 45 15.28 -3.78 0.63
CA ALA A 45 13.94 -4.03 0.08
C ALA A 45 12.83 -3.62 1.07
N HIS A 46 13.01 -3.86 2.37
CA HIS A 46 12.07 -3.41 3.39
C HIS A 46 12.04 -1.89 3.53
N THR A 47 13.19 -1.23 3.51
CA THR A 47 13.29 0.24 3.53
C THR A 47 12.59 0.87 2.33
N ALA A 48 12.78 0.32 1.13
CA ALA A 48 12.08 0.78 -0.08
C ALA A 48 10.55 0.64 0.04
N ARG A 49 10.07 -0.48 0.61
CA ARG A 49 8.64 -0.69 0.89
C ARG A 49 8.10 0.31 1.90
N LEU A 50 8.86 0.61 2.96
CA LEU A 50 8.48 1.61 3.96
C LEU A 50 8.37 3.01 3.35
N HIS A 51 9.33 3.42 2.52
CA HIS A 51 9.25 4.70 1.80
C HIS A 51 8.03 4.76 0.88
N ALA A 52 7.73 3.69 0.14
CA ALA A 52 6.54 3.64 -0.70
C ALA A 52 5.24 3.76 0.12
N LEU A 53 5.17 3.13 1.29
CA LEU A 53 4.03 3.27 2.20
C LEU A 53 3.92 4.69 2.76
N GLN A 54 5.03 5.30 3.16
CA GLN A 54 5.06 6.66 3.66
C GLN A 54 4.54 7.65 2.61
N HIS A 55 5.01 7.57 1.37
CA HIS A 55 4.48 8.40 0.28
C HIS A 55 2.99 8.19 0.02
N ARG A 56 2.48 6.96 0.19
CA ARG A 56 1.04 6.70 0.09
C ARG A 56 0.26 7.36 1.23
N ILE A 57 0.80 7.32 2.45
CA ILE A 57 0.20 7.98 3.62
C ILE A 57 0.17 9.50 3.41
N GLU A 58 1.28 10.10 2.96
CA GLU A 58 1.37 11.54 2.65
C GLU A 58 0.32 11.95 1.59
N ASN A 59 0.23 11.20 0.49
CA ASN A 59 -0.78 11.46 -0.55
C ASN A 59 -2.22 11.32 -0.04
N LEU A 60 -2.47 10.38 0.88
CA LEU A 60 -3.79 10.21 1.49
C LEU A 60 -4.12 11.36 2.45
N ASP A 61 -3.15 11.78 3.26
CA ASP A 61 -3.29 12.92 4.17
C ASP A 61 -3.56 14.21 3.39
N ASP A 62 -2.86 14.43 2.28
CA ASP A 62 -3.12 15.57 1.39
C ASP A 62 -4.53 15.53 0.78
N LYS A 63 -5.00 14.35 0.35
CA LYS A 63 -6.38 14.18 -0.12
C LYS A 63 -7.40 14.45 0.99
N VAL A 64 -7.16 13.99 2.20
CA VAL A 64 -8.02 14.24 3.36
C VAL A 64 -8.05 15.74 3.70
N LYS A 65 -6.91 16.42 3.63
CA LYS A 65 -6.83 17.89 3.80
C LYS A 65 -7.59 18.61 2.71
N GLN A 66 -7.45 18.21 1.44
CA GLN A 66 -8.21 18.81 0.33
C GLN A 66 -9.73 18.62 0.50
N LEU A 67 -10.18 17.43 0.90
CA LEU A 67 -11.59 17.15 1.18
C LEU A 67 -12.12 17.97 2.35
N SER A 68 -11.35 18.10 3.43
CA SER A 68 -11.75 18.86 4.62
C SER A 68 -11.71 20.38 4.41
N ALA A 69 -10.78 20.87 3.58
CA ALA A 69 -10.67 22.28 3.20
C ALA A 69 -11.66 22.69 2.10
N SER A 70 -12.22 21.74 1.34
CA SER A 70 -13.25 22.02 0.33
C SER A 70 -14.57 22.43 0.99
N LYS A 71 -14.66 23.72 1.37
CA LYS A 71 -15.91 24.38 1.73
C LYS A 71 -16.95 24.26 0.60
N SER A 72 -16.55 24.18 -0.67
CA SER A 72 -17.48 24.07 -1.80
C SER A 72 -18.34 22.79 -1.77
N ALA A 73 -17.83 21.66 -1.24
CA ALA A 73 -18.64 20.45 -1.07
C ALA A 73 -19.62 20.57 0.12
N ARG A 74 -19.16 21.19 1.21
CA ARG A 74 -20.01 21.52 2.37
C ARG A 74 -21.09 22.54 2.03
N THR A 75 -20.76 23.51 1.19
CA THR A 75 -21.64 24.61 0.76
C THR A 75 -22.49 24.23 -0.45
N MET A 76 -22.16 23.22 -1.25
CA MET A 76 -23.07 22.69 -2.29
C MET A 76 -24.26 21.92 -1.70
N LEU A 77 -24.09 21.26 -0.54
CA LEU A 77 -25.21 20.71 0.24
C LEU A 77 -26.03 21.79 0.95
N SER A 78 -25.50 23.00 1.12
CA SER A 78 -26.19 24.15 1.72
C SER A 78 -26.47 25.27 0.72
N SER A 79 -26.30 25.03 -0.60
CA SER A 79 -26.51 26.07 -1.59
C SER A 79 -28.01 26.25 -1.75
N ALA A 80 -28.46 27.50 -1.81
CA ALA A 80 -29.85 27.95 -1.87
C ALA A 80 -30.65 27.45 -3.09
N LYS A 81 -30.17 26.42 -3.81
CA LYS A 81 -30.89 25.74 -4.89
C LYS A 81 -31.88 24.68 -4.37
N TYR A 82 -31.74 24.25 -3.12
CA TYR A 82 -32.71 23.40 -2.42
C TYR A 82 -33.25 24.16 -1.20
N PRO A 83 -34.35 24.91 -1.34
CA PRO A 83 -34.98 25.56 -0.20
C PRO A 83 -35.40 24.51 0.83
N LYS A 84 -35.44 24.92 2.09
CA LYS A 84 -35.92 24.08 3.19
C LYS A 84 -37.34 23.60 2.88
N VAL A 85 -37.68 22.40 3.34
CA VAL A 85 -38.91 21.66 3.03
C VAL A 85 -40.20 22.48 3.25
N ASP A 86 -40.14 23.53 4.08
CA ASP A 86 -41.27 24.40 4.42
C ASP A 86 -41.70 25.42 3.34
N GLU A 87 -40.91 25.63 2.26
CA GLU A 87 -41.24 26.63 1.21
C GLU A 87 -41.93 26.03 -0.03
N PHE A 88 -42.27 24.74 0.01
CA PHE A 88 -42.73 23.98 -1.15
C PHE A 88 -44.26 24.02 -1.41
N GLU A 89 -45.02 24.91 -0.77
CA GLU A 89 -46.48 24.92 -0.97
C GLU A 89 -46.96 25.61 -2.27
N ASN A 90 -46.10 26.35 -2.99
CA ASN A 90 -46.55 27.26 -4.07
C ASN A 90 -45.78 27.19 -5.40
N TYR A 91 -45.12 26.09 -5.75
CA TYR A 91 -44.54 25.92 -7.09
C TYR A 91 -45.37 24.95 -7.93
N GLU A 92 -45.89 25.45 -9.05
CA GLU A 92 -46.50 24.63 -10.08
C GLU A 92 -45.38 24.10 -11.00
N LEU A 93 -45.30 22.77 -11.16
CA LEU A 93 -44.27 22.13 -11.98
C LEU A 93 -44.45 22.53 -13.46
N LEU A 94 -43.48 23.27 -14.00
CA LEU A 94 -43.46 23.74 -15.40
C LEU A 94 -43.33 22.62 -16.46
N TYR A 95 -43.01 21.41 -16.02
CA TYR A 95 -43.05 20.21 -16.85
C TYR A 95 -43.86 19.17 -16.09
N GLY A 96 -44.95 18.71 -16.71
CA GLY A 96 -45.79 17.67 -16.16
C GLY A 96 -44.98 16.43 -15.77
N ASP A 97 -45.58 15.66 -14.88
CA ASP A 97 -45.06 14.51 -14.15
C ASP A 97 -44.40 13.43 -15.04
N VAL A 98 -43.19 13.71 -15.54
CA VAL A 98 -42.36 12.72 -16.21
C VAL A 98 -41.22 12.37 -15.25
N PRO A 99 -41.34 11.26 -14.51
CA PRO A 99 -40.27 10.83 -13.61
C PRO A 99 -39.01 10.57 -14.43
N THR A 100 -37.95 11.35 -14.18
CA THR A 100 -36.62 11.09 -14.72
C THR A 100 -36.17 9.72 -14.23
N THR A 101 -36.11 8.77 -15.17
CA THR A 101 -36.05 7.32 -14.96
C THR A 101 -34.88 6.82 -14.12
N ARG A 102 -33.80 7.59 -13.96
CA ARG A 102 -32.60 7.14 -13.24
C ARG A 102 -32.75 7.02 -11.72
N LEU A 103 -33.60 7.81 -11.08
CA LEU A 103 -33.78 7.72 -9.61
C LEU A 103 -34.75 6.61 -9.22
N VAL A 104 -35.76 6.35 -10.05
CA VAL A 104 -36.76 5.29 -9.82
C VAL A 104 -36.14 3.91 -10.01
N GLU A 105 -35.31 3.74 -11.05
CA GLU A 105 -34.58 2.48 -11.30
C GLU A 105 -33.65 2.12 -10.13
N HIS A 106 -32.98 3.11 -9.54
CA HIS A 106 -32.03 2.86 -8.46
C HIS A 106 -32.72 2.54 -7.13
N LEU A 107 -33.89 3.12 -6.88
CA LEU A 107 -34.72 2.83 -5.70
C LEU A 107 -35.41 1.47 -5.80
N ALA A 108 -35.82 1.04 -7.01
CA ALA A 108 -36.34 -0.31 -7.24
C ALA A 108 -35.25 -1.37 -6.99
N ALA A 109 -34.03 -1.15 -7.50
CA ALA A 109 -32.92 -2.07 -7.30
C ALA A 109 -32.50 -2.24 -5.83
N VAL A 110 -32.70 -1.23 -4.99
CA VAL A 110 -32.41 -1.30 -3.54
C VAL A 110 -33.54 -1.99 -2.77
N LYS A 111 -34.78 -1.91 -3.24
CA LYS A 111 -35.93 -2.57 -2.61
C LYS A 111 -35.99 -4.08 -2.84
N ASP A 112 -35.40 -4.57 -3.94
CA ASP A 112 -35.33 -6.00 -4.25
C ASP A 112 -34.18 -6.73 -3.52
N LEU A 113 -33.42 -6.03 -2.67
CA LEU A 113 -32.29 -6.55 -1.89
C LEU A 113 -32.60 -6.74 -0.39
N ASP A 114 -33.80 -6.37 0.06
CA ASP A 114 -34.37 -6.67 1.39
C ASP A 114 -35.45 -7.76 1.29
#